data_AF-A0A3D0P7E9-F1
#
_entry.id   AF-A0A3D0P7E9-F1
#
_cell.length_a   1.000
_cell.length_b   1.000
_cell.length_c   1.000
_cell.angle_alpha   90.00
_cell.angle_beta   90.00
_cell.angle_gamma   90.00
#
_symmetry.space_group_name_H-M   'P 1'
#
loop_
_entity.id
_entity.type
_entity.pdbx_description
1 polymer ?
#
loop_
_entity_poly.entity_id
_entity_poly.type
_entity_poly.pdbx_seq_one_letter_code
_entity_poly.pdbx_strand_id
1 'polypeptide(L)' 'MYGFADLIPTRHHLPLPWIMGYDLYPTETLAFKKEILPRAVEESWMCLFYHDVDVPLCRLVEVDGRFSTSVVVIS' A
#
# COMPACT_ATOMS: atom_id res chain seq x y z
N MET A 1 7.46 -2.96 -10.38
CA MET A 1 7.18 -1.70 -9.66
C MET A 1 5.72 -1.37 -9.90
N TYR A 2 4.97 -1.05 -8.86
CA TYR A 2 3.52 -0.80 -8.91
C TYR A 2 3.19 0.50 -8.17
N GLY A 3 2.32 1.33 -8.73
CA GLY A 3 1.88 2.58 -8.10
C GLY A 3 0.39 2.52 -7.78
N PHE A 4 0.01 2.88 -6.55
CA PHE A 4 -1.37 2.77 -6.07
C PHE A 4 -2.25 3.98 -6.38
N ALA A 5 -1.67 5.05 -6.94
CA ALA A 5 -2.33 6.34 -7.12
C ALA A 5 -2.99 6.79 -5.81
N ASP A 6 -4.24 7.21 -5.88
CA ASP A 6 -5.00 7.72 -4.73
C ASP A 6 -5.73 6.61 -3.94
N LEU A 7 -5.70 5.35 -4.39
CA LEU A 7 -6.30 4.23 -3.64
C LEU A 7 -5.52 3.91 -2.37
N ILE A 8 -4.19 4.11 -2.42
CA ILE A 8 -3.29 4.01 -1.27
C ILE A 8 -2.26 5.14 -1.41
N PRO A 9 -2.60 6.38 -1.01
CA PRO A 9 -1.80 7.56 -1.34
C PRO A 9 -0.50 7.62 -0.54
N THR A 10 -0.49 7.08 0.68
CA THR A 10 0.68 7.02 1.56
C THR A 10 0.81 5.65 2.21
N ARG A 11 1.98 5.30 2.75
CA ARG A 11 2.17 4.04 3.49
C ARG A 11 1.26 3.90 4.70
N HIS A 12 0.82 5.03 5.25
CA HIS A 12 -0.11 5.03 6.37
C HIS A 12 -1.47 4.47 5.95
N HIS A 13 -1.86 4.52 4.67
CA HIS A 13 -3.14 3.99 4.18
C HIS A 13 -3.16 2.48 3.93
N LEU A 14 -2.10 1.74 4.30
CA LEU A 14 -2.04 0.28 4.18
C LEU A 14 -3.15 -0.49 4.94
N PRO A 15 -3.58 -0.09 6.16
CA PRO A 15 -4.66 -0.79 6.85
C PRO A 15 -5.91 -0.89 5.99
N LEU A 16 -6.47 -2.09 5.85
CA LEU A 16 -7.60 -2.35 4.96
C LEU A 16 -8.78 -1.38 5.13
N PRO A 17 -9.19 -0.99 6.36
CA PRO A 17 -10.31 -0.07 6.55
C PRO A 17 -10.03 1.39 6.16
N TRP A 18 -8.77 1.76 5.94
CA TRP A 18 -8.40 3.15 5.66
C TRP A 18 -8.57 3.43 4.17
N ILE A 19 -9.68 4.06 3.85
CA ILE A 19 -10.15 4.39 2.50
C ILE A 19 -10.35 5.90 2.43
N MET A 20 -10.07 6.49 1.27
CA MET A 20 -10.17 7.93 1.07
C MET A 20 -11.61 8.42 1.20
N GLY A 21 -11.80 9.57 1.88
CA GLY A 21 -13.14 10.12 2.10
C GLY A 21 -13.85 10.62 0.83
N TYR A 22 -13.11 10.83 -0.26
CA TYR A 22 -13.65 11.16 -1.58
C TYR A 22 -13.84 9.94 -2.48
N ASP A 23 -13.53 8.74 -2.01
CA ASP A 23 -13.73 7.51 -2.76
C ASP A 23 -15.23 7.25 -2.93
N LEU A 24 -15.66 7.06 -4.18
CA LEU A 24 -17.07 6.80 -4.52
C LEU A 24 -17.48 5.34 -4.32
N TYR A 25 -16.51 4.43 -4.23
CA TYR A 25 -16.67 2.97 -4.26
C TYR A 25 -15.77 2.29 -3.20
N PRO A 26 -16.00 2.56 -1.90
CA PRO A 26 -15.12 2.07 -0.82
C PRO A 26 -15.11 0.54 -0.69
N THR A 27 -16.20 -0.14 -1.06
CA THR A 27 -16.25 -1.61 -1.04
C THR A 27 -15.33 -2.23 -2.09
N GLU A 28 -15.24 -1.60 -3.26
CA GLU A 28 -14.38 -1.97 -4.37
C GLU A 28 -12.92 -1.69 -4.03
N THR A 29 -12.62 -0.54 -3.43
CA THR A 29 -11.29 -0.21 -2.92
C THR A 29 -10.83 -1.20 -1.84
N LEU A 30 -11.72 -1.61 -0.94
CA LEU A 30 -11.42 -2.66 0.03
C LEU A 30 -11.12 -4.01 -0.64
N ALA A 31 -11.90 -4.39 -1.65
CA ALA A 31 -11.68 -5.62 -2.41
C ALA A 31 -10.34 -5.60 -3.15
N PHE A 32 -10.03 -4.48 -3.82
CA PHE A 32 -8.75 -4.24 -4.47
C PHE A 32 -7.59 -4.37 -3.48
N LYS A 33 -7.66 -3.72 -2.31
CA LYS A 33 -6.61 -3.81 -1.27
C LYS A 33 -6.41 -5.23 -0.77
N LYS A 34 -7.49 -6.00 -0.58
CA LYS A 34 -7.42 -7.41 -0.16
C LYS A 34 -6.76 -8.31 -1.19
N GLU A 35 -6.86 -8.00 -2.48
CA GLU A 35 -6.20 -8.76 -3.54
C GLU A 35 -4.74 -8.32 -3.73
N ILE A 36 -4.50 -7.00 -3.81
CA ILE A 36 -3.23 -6.48 -4.31
C ILE A 36 -2.13 -6.47 -3.23
N LEU A 37 -2.46 -6.23 -1.96
CA LEU A 37 -1.47 -6.10 -0.90
C LEU A 37 -0.77 -7.43 -0.57
N PRO A 38 -1.48 -8.58 -0.44
CA PRO A 38 -0.82 -9.88 -0.29
C PRO A 38 0.12 -10.19 -1.46
N ARG A 39 -0.34 -9.94 -2.69
CA ARG A 39 0.47 -10.16 -3.90
C ARG A 39 1.73 -9.30 -3.92
N ALA A 40 1.61 -8.03 -3.54
CA ALA A 40 2.76 -7.13 -3.45
C ALA A 40 3.79 -7.60 -2.41
N VAL A 41 3.36 -8.22 -1.31
CA VAL A 41 4.25 -8.85 -0.31
C VAL A 41 4.90 -10.11 -0.88
N GLU A 42 4.10 -11.05 -1.40
CA GLU A 42 4.55 -12.34 -1.93
C GLU A 42 5.54 -12.19 -3.08
N GLU A 43 5.23 -11.31 -4.03
CA GLU A 43 6.05 -11.06 -5.21
C GLU A 43 7.14 -9.99 -4.95
N SER A 44 7.25 -9.48 -3.72
CA SER A 44 8.25 -8.50 -3.29
C SER A 44 8.29 -7.24 -4.17
N TRP A 45 7.13 -6.68 -4.48
CA TRP A 45 7.01 -5.52 -5.36
C TRP A 45 7.67 -4.26 -4.76
N MET A 46 8.27 -3.45 -5.64
CA MET A 46 8.54 -2.05 -5.34
C MET A 46 7.24 -1.25 -5.49
N CYS A 47 6.77 -0.66 -4.39
CA CYS A 47 5.51 0.06 -4.27
C CYS A 47 5.72 1.56 -4.20
N LEU A 48 5.11 2.31 -5.13
CA LEU A 48 5.15 3.76 -5.20
C LEU A 48 3.89 4.38 -4.56
N PHE A 49 4.10 5.26 -3.58
CA PHE A 49 3.09 6.05 -2.88
C PHE A 49 3.22 7.52 -3.29
N TYR A 50 2.23 8.04 -4.02
CA TYR A 50 2.33 9.36 -4.66
C TYR A 50 2.34 10.53 -3.68
N HIS A 51 1.83 10.34 -2.46
CA HIS A 51 1.69 11.39 -1.46
C HIS A 51 2.48 11.09 -0.18
N ASP A 52 3.32 10.06 -0.18
CA ASP A 52 4.25 9.78 0.93
C ASP A 52 5.55 10.57 0.70
N VAL A 53 5.71 11.67 1.43
CA VAL A 53 6.84 12.60 1.26
C VAL A 53 8.16 12.00 1.78
N ASP A 54 8.08 11.20 2.85
CA ASP A 54 9.25 10.64 3.52
C ASP A 54 9.73 9.36 2.84
N VAL A 55 8.79 8.47 2.48
CA VAL A 55 9.08 7.15 1.91
C VAL A 55 8.18 6.90 0.70
N PRO A 56 8.43 7.58 -0.43
CA PRO A 56 7.60 7.44 -1.63
C PRO A 56 7.72 6.05 -2.27
N LEU A 57 8.83 5.34 -2.05
CA LEU A 57 9.11 4.06 -2.69
C LEU A 57 9.67 3.05 -1.68
N CYS A 58 8.95 1.95 -1.44
CA CYS A 58 9.39 0.89 -0.53
C CYS A 58 8.82 -0.47 -0.93
N ARG A 59 9.19 -1.53 -0.19
CA ARG A 59 8.54 -2.84 -0.29
C ARG A 59 7.57 -3.03 0.87
N LEU A 60 6.62 -3.94 0.68
CA LEU A 60 5.66 -4.30 1.72
C LEU A 60 6.10 -5.59 2.43
N VAL A 61 5.75 -5.67 3.71
CA VAL A 61 5.87 -6.86 4.54
C VAL A 61 4.58 -7.08 5.31
N GLU A 62 4.31 -8.31 5.68
CA GLU A 62 3.22 -8.63 6.61
C GLU A 62 3.81 -8.92 8.00
N VAL A 63 3.26 -8.26 9.02
CA VAL A 63 3.65 -8.42 10.43
C VAL A 63 2.38 -8.57 11.25
N ASP A 64 2.26 -9.69 11.96
CA ASP A 64 1.09 -10.01 12.80
C ASP A 64 -0.27 -9.85 12.08
N GLY A 65 -0.33 -10.30 10.82
CA GLY A 65 -1.54 -10.20 10.00
C GLY A 65 -1.85 -8.79 9.47
N ARG A 66 -0.88 -7.86 9.53
CA ARG A 66 -1.03 -6.47 9.06
C ARG A 66 0.05 -6.12 8.04
N PHE A 67 -0.33 -5.40 7.00
CA PHE A 67 0.61 -4.86 6.02
C PHE A 67 1.38 -3.66 6.59
N SER A 68 2.70 -3.69 6.42
CA SER A 68 3.64 -2.64 6.82
C SER A 68 4.71 -2.46 5.74
N THR A 69 5.59 -1.48 5.92
CA THR A 69 6.68 -1.19 4.97
C THR A 69 8.02 -1.68 5.51
N SER A 70 8.81 -2.37 4.67
CA SER A 70 10.24 -2.53 4.93
C SER A 70 10.99 -1.34 4.34
N VAL A 71 11.79 -0.66 5.17
CA VAL A 71 12.64 0.44 4.70
C VAL A 71 13.71 -0.18 3.79
N VAL A 72 13.66 0.17 2.51
CA VAL A 72 14.73 -0.19 1.58
C VAL A 72 15.87 0.80 1.82
N VAL A 73 16.89 0.36 2.56
CA VAL A 73 18.18 1.08 2.59
C VAL A 73 18.81 0.83 1.23
N ILE A 74 18.77 1.84 0.36
CA ILE A 74 19.56 1.82 -0.87
C ILE A 74 21.01 2.03 -0.42
N SER A 75 21.79 0.95 -0.36
CA SER A 75 23.24 1.00 -0.16
C SER A 75 23.94 1.54 -1.39
#